data_AF-M1C4R3-F1
#
_entry.id   AF-M1C4R3-F1
#
_cell.length_a   1.000
_cell.length_b   1.000
_cell.length_c   1.000
_cell.angle_alpha   90.00
_cell.angle_beta   90.00
_cell.angle_gamma   90.00
#
_symmetry.space_group_name_H-M   'P 1'
#
loop_
_entity.id
_entity.type
_entity.pdbx_description
1 polymer ?
#
loop_
_entity_poly.entity_id
_entity_poly.type
_entity_poly.pdbx_seq_one_letter_code
_entity_poly.pdbx_strand_id
1 'polypeptide(L)'
;MWDTTTWDKLTRPFPKVEKGCRIILTTQEKEVALHGKLYTDPINLRLLRSERSLELFEKRGFGKESCPDELLDVGKEIAQNCKGLPLVVDLIAGVVARKEKITEI
;
A
#
# COMPACT_ATOMS: atom_id res chain seq x y z
N MET A 1 4.45 -4.22 13.46
CA MET A 1 5.08 -4.94 14.59
C MET A 1 6.52 -5.26 14.27
N TRP A 2 7.46 -5.01 15.19
CA TRP A 2 8.89 -5.07 14.90
C TRP A 2 9.56 -6.38 15.33
N ASP A 3 9.11 -6.99 16.41
CA ASP A 3 9.69 -8.23 16.95
C ASP A 3 8.64 -9.05 17.72
N THR A 4 8.98 -10.31 18.01
CA THR A 4 8.09 -11.28 18.68
C THR A 4 7.87 -10.96 20.15
N THR A 5 8.86 -10.38 20.84
CA THR A 5 8.75 -10.03 22.26
C THR A 5 7.75 -8.89 22.46
N THR A 6 7.77 -7.89 21.57
CA THR A 6 6.80 -6.80 21.57
C THR A 6 5.39 -7.33 21.31
N TRP A 7 5.24 -8.29 20.38
CA TRP A 7 3.95 -8.92 20.11
C TRP A 7 3.40 -9.69 21.33
N ASP A 8 4.22 -10.48 21.99
CA ASP A 8 3.81 -11.27 23.16
C ASP A 8 3.39 -10.37 24.33
N LYS A 9 4.11 -9.26 24.54
CA LYS A 9 3.74 -8.27 25.57
C LYS A 9 2.42 -7.59 25.25
N LEU A 10 2.20 -7.22 23.99
CA LEU A 10 0.97 -6.58 23.54
C LEU A 10 -0.25 -7.51 23.67
N THR A 11 -0.06 -8.79 23.34
CA THR A 11 -1.18 -9.75 23.30
C THR A 11 -1.47 -10.43 24.63
N ARG A 12 -0.54 -10.40 25.58
CA ARG A 12 -0.69 -11.00 26.92
C ARG A 12 -2.01 -10.70 27.63
N PRO A 13 -2.56 -9.47 27.61
CA PRO A 13 -3.80 -9.16 28.33
C PRO A 13 -5.06 -9.73 27.66
N PHE A 14 -4.98 -10.12 26.38
CA PHE A 14 -6.15 -10.57 25.63
C PHE A 14 -6.49 -12.02 26.00
N PRO A 15 -7.78 -12.33 26.21
CA PRO A 15 -8.22 -13.70 26.47
C PRO A 15 -7.96 -14.57 25.24
N LYS A 16 -7.47 -15.80 25.47
CA LYS A 16 -7.15 -16.77 24.40
C LYS A 16 -8.38 -17.23 23.60
N VAL A 17 -9.57 -17.06 24.15
CA VAL A 17 -10.84 -17.51 23.57
C VAL A 17 -11.89 -16.43 23.80
N GLU A 18 -12.08 -15.56 22.82
CA GLU A 18 -13.22 -14.65 22.80
C GLU A 18 -13.92 -14.70 21.43
N LYS A 19 -15.24 -14.94 21.46
CA LYS A 19 -16.09 -14.86 20.29
C LYS A 19 -16.40 -13.40 20.01
N GLY A 20 -15.85 -12.84 18.94
CA GLY A 20 -16.28 -11.56 18.38
C GLY A 20 -15.14 -10.62 17.98
N CYS A 21 -14.06 -10.58 18.77
CA CYS A 21 -12.91 -9.70 18.51
C CYS A 21 -11.91 -10.37 17.54
N ARG A 22 -11.38 -9.60 16.59
CA ARG A 22 -10.32 -10.05 15.66
C ARG A 22 -9.14 -9.10 15.73
N ILE A 23 -7.93 -9.65 15.83
CA ILE A 23 -6.69 -8.89 15.75
C ILE A 23 -6.09 -9.06 14.36
N ILE A 24 -5.77 -7.94 13.70
CA ILE A 24 -5.05 -7.93 12.42
C ILE A 24 -3.62 -7.48 12.70
N LEU A 25 -2.66 -8.37 12.46
CA LEU A 25 -1.24 -8.10 12.60
C LEU A 25 -0.65 -7.70 11.24
N THR A 26 -0.05 -6.51 11.16
CA THR A 26 0.77 -6.08 10.01
C THR A 26 2.23 -5.91 10.43
N THR A 27 3.13 -6.46 9.63
CA THR A 27 4.59 -6.42 9.88
C THR A 27 5.36 -6.56 8.56
N GLN A 28 6.58 -6.02 8.55
CA GLN A 28 7.56 -6.25 7.48
C GLN A 28 8.40 -7.50 7.75
N GLU A 29 8.37 -8.03 8.98
CA GLU A 29 9.18 -9.17 9.43
C GLU A 29 8.37 -10.47 9.34
N LYS A 30 8.77 -11.36 8.45
CA LYS A 30 8.08 -12.64 8.22
C LYS A 30 8.02 -13.51 9.47
N GLU A 31 9.09 -13.54 10.25
CA GLU A 31 9.17 -14.32 11.49
C GLU A 31 8.17 -13.82 12.53
N VAL A 32 7.94 -12.51 12.60
CA VAL A 32 6.92 -11.94 13.49
C VAL A 32 5.51 -12.34 13.06
N ALA A 33 5.25 -12.36 11.74
CA ALA A 33 3.96 -12.80 11.22
C ALA A 33 3.70 -14.28 11.48
N LEU A 34 4.74 -15.12 11.35
CA LEU A 34 4.66 -16.56 11.65
C LEU A 34 4.48 -16.81 13.15
N HIS A 35 5.18 -16.09 14.01
CA HIS A 35 5.05 -16.20 15.47
C HIS A 35 3.67 -15.78 15.96
N GLY A 36 3.11 -14.70 15.40
CA GLY A 36 1.77 -14.21 15.74
C GLY A 36 0.62 -14.98 15.08
N LYS A 37 0.90 -16.04 14.31
CA LYS A 37 -0.10 -16.86 13.63
C LYS A 37 -0.99 -17.60 14.65
N LEU A 38 -2.30 -17.42 14.54
CA LEU A 38 -3.29 -18.15 15.33
C LEU A 38 -4.14 -19.08 14.45
N TYR A 39 -4.99 -18.50 13.59
CA TYR A 39 -5.99 -19.25 12.82
C TYR A 39 -5.71 -19.31 11.32
N THR A 40 -4.95 -18.36 10.78
CA THR A 40 -4.72 -18.20 9.33
C THR A 40 -3.25 -18.00 9.04
N ASP A 41 -2.76 -18.57 7.94
CA ASP A 41 -1.41 -18.29 7.46
C ASP A 41 -1.20 -16.78 7.17
N PRO A 42 0.01 -16.25 7.38
CA PRO A 42 0.35 -14.89 6.98
C PRO A 42 0.05 -14.63 5.51
N ILE A 43 -0.61 -13.50 5.26
CA ILE A 43 -0.91 -13.05 3.90
C ILE A 43 0.23 -12.16 3.41
N ASN A 44 0.97 -12.63 2.41
CA ASN A 44 1.93 -11.78 1.71
C ASN A 44 1.20 -10.81 0.81
N LEU A 45 1.32 -9.51 1.10
CA LEU A 45 0.77 -8.46 0.25
C LEU A 45 1.46 -8.50 -1.12
N ARG A 46 0.65 -8.55 -2.17
CA ARG A 46 1.14 -8.60 -3.55
C ARG A 46 1.43 -7.18 -4.04
N LEU A 47 2.42 -7.07 -4.92
CA LEU A 47 2.65 -5.86 -5.70
C LEU A 47 1.46 -5.62 -6.64
N LEU A 48 1.24 -4.36 -6.99
CA LEU A 48 0.26 -3.98 -8.00
C LEU A 48 0.70 -4.47 -9.38
N ARG A 49 -0.29 -4.82 -10.19
CA ARG A 49 -0.08 -4.97 -11.63
C ARG A 49 0.09 -3.59 -12.27
N SER A 50 0.66 -3.55 -13.47
CA SER A 50 0.90 -2.29 -14.19
C SER A 50 -0.40 -1.51 -14.42
N GLU A 51 -1.52 -2.19 -14.70
CA GLU A 51 -2.82 -1.55 -14.92
C GLU A 51 -3.32 -0.88 -13.63
N ARG A 52 -3.20 -1.57 -12.50
CA ARG A 52 -3.58 -1.03 -11.18
C ARG A 52 -2.65 0.11 -10.72
N SER A 53 -1.40 0.07 -11.16
CA SER A 53 -0.43 1.14 -10.89
C SER A 53 -0.78 2.39 -11.70
N LEU A 54 -1.19 2.25 -12.96
CA LEU A 54 -1.68 3.35 -13.77
C LEU A 54 -2.98 3.93 -13.19
N GLU A 55 -3.96 3.10 -12.83
CA GLU A 55 -5.20 3.54 -12.17
C GLU A 55 -4.92 4.35 -10.89
N LEU A 56 -3.95 3.89 -10.08
CA LEU A 56 -3.54 4.61 -8.87
C LEU A 56 -2.89 5.95 -9.19
N PHE A 57 -2.00 5.98 -10.21
CA PHE A 57 -1.37 7.21 -10.68
C PHE A 57 -2.41 8.23 -11.13
N GLU A 58 -3.36 7.82 -11.98
CA GLU A 58 -4.41 8.70 -12.51
C GLU A 58 -5.29 9.25 -11.39
N LYS A 59 -5.76 8.37 -10.50
CA LYS A 59 -6.60 8.75 -9.36
C LYS A 59 -5.89 9.72 -8.42
N ARG A 60 -4.60 9.55 -8.21
CA ARG A 60 -3.81 10.42 -7.34
C ARG A 60 -3.43 11.74 -8.02
N GLY A 61 -3.11 11.68 -9.32
CA GLY A 61 -2.67 12.81 -10.14
C GLY A 61 -3.80 13.79 -10.47
N PHE A 62 -4.93 13.25 -10.93
CA PHE A 62 -6.03 14.00 -11.56
C PHE A 62 -7.35 13.86 -10.80
N GLY A 63 -7.41 13.03 -9.75
CA GLY A 63 -8.58 12.91 -8.88
C GLY A 63 -9.78 12.31 -9.61
N LYS A 64 -10.77 13.15 -9.92
CA LYS A 64 -11.97 12.77 -10.71
C LYS A 64 -11.83 13.10 -12.19
N GLU A 65 -10.86 13.94 -12.54
CA GLU A 65 -10.56 14.29 -13.92
C GLU A 65 -9.79 13.14 -14.57
N SER A 66 -9.92 13.03 -15.88
CA SER A 66 -9.15 12.04 -16.64
C SER A 66 -7.73 12.55 -16.84
N CYS A 67 -6.76 11.64 -16.85
CA CYS A 67 -5.40 11.97 -17.27
C CYS A 67 -5.43 12.51 -18.71
N PRO A 68 -4.83 13.68 -18.99
CA PRO A 68 -4.70 14.18 -20.34
C PRO A 68 -4.03 13.15 -21.26
N ASP A 69 -4.47 13.06 -22.51
CA ASP A 69 -3.95 12.07 -23.47
C ASP A 69 -2.42 12.15 -23.63
N GLU A 70 -1.87 13.37 -23.55
CA GLU A 70 -0.44 13.68 -23.61
C GLU A 70 0.37 13.04 -22.47
N LEU A 71 -0.27 12.79 -21.33
CA LEU A 71 0.36 12.22 -20.13
C LEU A 71 0.09 10.73 -19.96
N LEU A 72 -0.73 10.10 -20.83
CA LEU A 72 -1.05 8.67 -20.73
C LEU A 72 0.19 7.79 -20.87
N ASP A 73 1.04 8.06 -21.85
CA ASP A 73 2.24 7.25 -22.09
C ASP A 73 3.30 7.45 -21.00
N VAL A 74 3.42 8.68 -20.49
CA VAL A 74 4.25 8.99 -19.31
C VAL A 74 3.71 8.26 -18.08
N GLY A 75 2.40 8.25 -17.87
CA GLY A 75 1.74 7.52 -16.78
C GLY A 75 2.01 6.02 -16.84
N LYS A 76 1.95 5.42 -18.05
CA LYS A 76 2.28 4.00 -18.28
C LYS A 76 3.75 3.72 -17.95
N GLU A 77 4.66 4.57 -18.40
CA GLU A 77 6.08 4.43 -18.11
C GLU A 77 6.38 4.52 -16.61
N ILE A 78 5.77 5.49 -15.91
CA ILE A 78 5.85 5.63 -14.45
C ILE A 78 5.32 4.35 -13.78
N ALA A 79 4.16 3.86 -14.19
CA ALA A 79 3.55 2.65 -13.63
C ALA A 79 4.48 1.42 -13.78
N GLN A 80 5.15 1.29 -14.93
CA GLN A 80 6.14 0.22 -15.16
C GLN A 80 7.38 0.40 -14.28
N ASN A 81 7.95 1.61 -14.22
CA ASN A 81 9.15 1.92 -13.45
C ASN A 81 8.95 1.82 -11.93
N CYS A 82 7.72 1.99 -11.44
CA CYS A 82 7.37 1.80 -10.03
C CYS A 82 7.35 0.33 -9.60
N LYS A 83 7.44 -0.62 -10.54
CA LYS A 83 7.47 -2.08 -10.29
C LYS A 83 6.35 -2.56 -9.36
N GLY A 84 5.18 -1.93 -9.46
CA GLY A 84 3.99 -2.29 -8.68
C GLY A 84 4.00 -1.88 -7.21
N LEU A 85 4.96 -1.07 -6.74
CA LEU A 85 4.97 -0.54 -5.37
C LEU A 85 3.97 0.62 -5.23
N PRO A 86 2.85 0.46 -4.49
CA PRO A 86 1.81 1.49 -4.42
C PRO A 86 2.32 2.84 -3.91
N LEU A 87 3.23 2.82 -2.93
CA LEU A 87 3.75 4.04 -2.30
C LEU A 87 4.63 4.86 -3.27
N VAL A 88 5.37 4.21 -4.16
CA VAL A 88 6.20 4.89 -5.15
C VAL A 88 5.32 5.54 -6.21
N VAL A 89 4.28 4.83 -6.66
CA VAL A 89 3.28 5.39 -7.59
C VAL A 89 2.61 6.62 -6.98
N ASP A 90 2.12 6.53 -5.74
CA ASP A 90 1.43 7.65 -5.07
C ASP A 90 2.35 8.87 -4.91
N LEU A 91 3.62 8.64 -4.57
CA LEU A 91 4.62 9.69 -4.44
C LEU A 91 4.82 10.44 -5.76
N ILE A 92 5.08 9.72 -6.86
CA ILE A 92 5.34 10.34 -8.16
C ILE A 92 4.08 11.05 -8.66
N ALA A 93 2.90 10.42 -8.58
CA ALA A 93 1.63 11.03 -8.95
C ALA A 93 1.35 12.30 -8.15
N GLY A 94 1.65 12.30 -6.85
CA GLY A 94 1.50 13.49 -6.00
C GLY A 94 2.49 14.62 -6.34
N VAL A 95 3.68 14.30 -6.85
CA VAL A 95 4.61 15.31 -7.38
C VAL A 95 4.08 15.91 -8.68
N VAL A 96 3.58 15.08 -9.61
CA VAL A 96 2.99 15.53 -10.87
C VAL A 96 1.77 16.42 -10.62
N ALA A 97 0.84 15.99 -9.75
CA ALA A 97 -0.36 16.74 -9.39
C ALA A 97 -0.08 18.15 -8.83
N ARG A 98 1.08 18.35 -8.18
CA ARG A 98 1.48 19.66 -7.67
C ARG A 98 2.07 20.55 -8.75
N LYS A 99 2.71 19.99 -9.77
CA LYS A 99 3.31 20.77 -10.86
C LYS A 99 2.23 21.34 -11.80
N GLU A 100 1.21 20.55 -12.15
CA GLU A 100 0.09 21.01 -12.99
C GLU A 100 -0.63 22.24 -12.41
N LYS A 101 -0.78 22.30 -11.07
CA LYS A 101 -1.41 23.44 -10.39
C LYS A 101 -0.60 24.75 -10.44
N ILE A 102 0.70 24.67 -10.71
CA ILE A 102 1.59 25.84 -10.77
C ILE A 102 1.58 26.45 -12.18
N THR A 103 1.26 25.66 -13.21
CA THR A 103 1.21 26.09 -14.62
C THR A 103 -0.12 26.74 -15.02
N GLU A 104 -1.15 26.72 -14.17
CA GLU A 104 -2.43 27.40 -14.37
C GLU A 104 -2.50 28.81 -13.73
N ILE A 105 -1.38 29.38 -13.28
CA ILE A 105 -1.28 30.73 -12.67
C ILE A 105 -0.49 31.67 -13.56
#